data_AF-A0A524HP77-F1
#
_entry.id   AF-A0A524HP77-F1
#
_cell.length_a   1.000
_cell.length_b   1.000
_cell.length_c   1.000
_cell.angle_alpha   90.00
_cell.angle_beta   90.00
_cell.angle_gamma   90.00
#
_symmetry.space_group_name_H-M   'P 1'
#
loop_
_entity.id
_entity.type
_entity.pdbx_description
1 polymer ?
#
loop_
_entity_poly.entity_id
_entity_poly.type
_entity_poly.pdbx_seq_one_letter_code
_entity_poly.pdbx_strand_id
1 'polypeptide(L)'
;MRLGNRDMPEWIAQYGLSHQHPVNRLCHTVGIPLIAVSVVVLVASLAISGLWKVGLALFVAGWIFQFVGHGFEGKPPEFFRDWRFLFVGLRWWVAKIRGRA
;
A
#
# COMPACT_ATOMS: atom_id res chain seq x y z
N MET A 1 -13.14 6.41 -13.40
CA MET A 1 -13.87 5.80 -12.25
C MET A 1 -13.69 6.74 -11.08
N ARG A 2 -14.78 7.14 -10.43
CA ARG A 2 -14.77 8.00 -9.24
C ARG A 2 -14.74 7.15 -7.98
N LEU A 3 -14.10 7.65 -6.92
CA LEU A 3 -14.19 7.09 -5.58
C LEU A 3 -14.64 8.22 -4.63
N GLY A 4 -15.94 8.22 -4.29
CA GLY A 4 -16.57 9.36 -3.64
C GLY A 4 -16.64 10.58 -4.56
N ASN A 5 -16.13 11.72 -4.10
CA ASN A 5 -16.22 12.99 -4.81
C ASN A 5 -15.10 13.24 -5.84
N ARG A 6 -13.99 12.49 -5.80
CA ARG A 6 -12.82 12.66 -6.69
C ARG A 6 -12.66 11.53 -7.71
N ASP A 7 -12.02 11.84 -8.82
CA ASP A 7 -11.60 10.88 -9.83
C ASP A 7 -10.32 10.14 -9.43
N MET A 8 -10.12 8.91 -9.95
CA MET A 8 -8.95 8.11 -9.59
C MET A 8 -7.59 8.78 -9.90
N PRO A 9 -7.38 9.47 -11.03
CA PRO A 9 -6.13 10.21 -11.27
C PRO A 9 -5.87 11.29 -10.20
N GLU A 10 -6.91 11.97 -9.73
CA GLU A 10 -6.79 12.98 -8.67
C GLU A 10 -6.36 12.35 -7.34
N TRP A 11 -6.97 11.22 -6.97
CA TRP A 11 -6.56 10.45 -5.79
C TRP A 11 -5.10 9.98 -5.86
N ILE A 12 -4.68 9.45 -7.01
CA ILE A 12 -3.31 8.97 -7.24
C ILE A 12 -2.32 10.14 -7.18
N ALA A 13 -2.66 11.28 -7.80
CA ALA A 13 -1.83 12.48 -7.76
C ALA A 13 -1.70 13.01 -6.32
N GLN A 14 -2.81 13.09 -5.58
CA GLN A 14 -2.80 13.49 -4.17
C GLN A 14 -1.91 12.57 -3.33
N TYR A 15 -2.06 11.25 -3.49
CA TYR A 15 -1.25 10.28 -2.77
C TYR A 15 0.25 10.42 -3.08
N GLY A 16 0.59 10.68 -4.34
CA GLY A 16 1.96 10.98 -4.74
C GLY A 16 2.49 12.23 -4.04
N LEU A 17 1.72 13.32 -4.04
CA LEU A 17 2.09 14.59 -3.40
C LEU A 17 2.20 14.51 -1.88
N SER A 18 1.46 13.62 -1.23
CA SER A 18 1.57 13.41 0.23
C SER A 18 2.80 12.58 0.62
N HIS A 19 3.38 11.81 -0.30
CA HIS A 19 4.53 10.91 -0.11
C HIS A 19 5.72 11.33 -1.00
N GLN A 20 6.46 12.36 -0.58
CA GLN A 20 7.57 12.91 -1.37
C GLN A 20 8.93 12.37 -0.95
N HIS A 21 9.09 11.94 0.31
CA HIS A 21 10.39 11.49 0.82
C HIS A 21 10.85 10.22 0.06
N PRO A 22 12.09 10.16 -0.44
CA PRO A 22 12.54 9.05 -1.28
C PRO A 22 12.49 7.70 -0.57
N VAL A 23 12.84 7.66 0.72
CA VAL A 23 12.73 6.45 1.54
C VAL A 23 11.28 6.01 1.69
N ASN A 24 10.36 6.97 1.88
CA ASN A 24 8.94 6.67 2.00
C ASN A 24 8.40 6.06 0.70
N ARG A 25 8.70 6.68 -0.45
CA ARG A 25 8.31 6.15 -1.77
C ARG A 25 8.91 4.77 -2.06
N LEU A 26 10.14 4.50 -1.63
CA LEU A 26 10.78 3.19 -1.78
C LEU A 26 10.09 2.13 -0.91
N CYS A 27 9.94 2.42 0.37
CA CYS A 27 9.22 1.57 1.31
C CYS A 27 7.80 1.27 0.84
N HIS A 28 7.09 2.25 0.28
CA HIS A 28 5.76 2.05 -0.28
C HIS A 28 5.77 1.16 -1.54
N THR A 29 6.77 1.32 -2.40
CA THR A 29 6.93 0.46 -3.58
C THR A 29 7.15 -1.01 -3.25
N VAL A 30 7.80 -1.31 -2.12
CA VAL A 30 8.00 -2.69 -1.63
C VAL A 30 6.84 -3.16 -0.76
N GLY A 31 6.38 -2.35 0.19
CA GLY A 31 5.39 -2.75 1.18
C GLY A 31 3.99 -2.97 0.62
N ILE A 32 3.53 -2.14 -0.33
CA ILE A 32 2.20 -2.27 -0.94
C ILE A 32 2.00 -3.64 -1.61
N PRO A 33 2.89 -4.11 -2.51
CA PRO A 33 2.71 -5.43 -3.11
C PRO A 33 2.87 -6.57 -2.11
N LEU A 34 3.72 -6.45 -1.08
CA LEU A 34 3.80 -7.45 -0.01
C LEU A 34 2.46 -7.60 0.72
N ILE A 35 1.81 -6.47 1.07
CA ILE A 35 0.48 -6.49 1.68
C ILE A 35 -0.54 -7.09 0.70
N ALA A 36 -0.56 -6.66 -0.56
CA ALA A 36 -1.51 -7.18 -1.54
C ALA A 36 -1.38 -8.70 -1.75
N VAL A 37 -0.15 -9.20 -1.91
CA VAL A 37 0.14 -10.64 -2.05
C VAL A 37 -0.21 -11.39 -0.77
N SER A 38 0.08 -10.82 0.41
CA SER A 38 -0.23 -11.46 1.69
C SER A 38 -1.72 -11.77 1.84
N VAL A 39 -2.61 -10.88 1.39
CA VAL A 39 -4.07 -11.11 1.44
C VAL A 39 -4.45 -12.31 0.57
N VAL A 40 -3.90 -12.40 -0.64
CA VAL A 40 -4.14 -13.55 -1.54
C VAL A 40 -3.64 -14.85 -0.91
N VAL A 41 -2.44 -14.83 -0.32
CA VAL A 41 -1.83 -16.00 0.34
C VAL A 41 -2.64 -16.43 1.57
N LEU A 42 -3.13 -15.47 2.37
CA LEU A 42 -3.98 -15.75 3.53
C LEU A 42 -5.31 -16.38 3.11
N VAL A 43 -5.93 -15.88 2.04
CA VAL A 43 -7.15 -16.51 1.49
C VAL A 43 -6.86 -17.93 0.99
N ALA A 44 -5.76 -18.14 0.27
CA ALA A 44 -5.36 -19.47 -0.19
C ALA A 44 -5.04 -20.44 0.97
N SER A 45 -4.59 -19.93 2.12
CA SER A 45 -4.27 -20.75 3.29
C SER A 45 -5.47 -21.45 3.91
N LEU A 46 -6.70 -21.04 3.57
CA LEU A 46 -7.92 -21.76 3.94
C LEU A 46 -7.97 -23.18 3.34
N ALA A 47 -7.30 -23.39 2.20
CA ALA A 47 -7.21 -24.69 1.54
C ALA A 47 -5.85 -25.38 1.73
N ILE A 48 -4.80 -24.63 2.08
CA ILE A 48 -3.42 -25.12 2.14
C ILE A 48 -2.88 -24.90 3.56
N SER A 49 -2.81 -25.98 4.34
CA SER A 49 -2.31 -25.94 5.72
C SER A 49 -0.87 -25.40 5.78
N GLY A 50 -0.60 -24.58 6.80
CA GLY A 50 0.70 -23.95 7.04
C GLY A 50 0.99 -22.70 6.20
N LEU A 51 0.28 -22.47 5.08
CA LEU A 51 0.50 -21.32 4.21
C LEU A 51 0.17 -19.98 4.89
N TRP A 52 -0.67 -20.00 5.92
CA TRP A 52 -1.01 -18.81 6.72
C TRP A 52 0.22 -18.15 7.36
N LYS A 53 1.28 -18.93 7.68
CA LYS A 53 2.53 -18.39 8.24
C LYS A 53 3.25 -17.49 7.24
N VAL A 54 3.25 -17.89 5.97
CA VAL A 54 3.82 -17.10 4.88
C VAL A 54 2.99 -15.85 4.65
N GLY A 55 1.66 -15.99 4.59
CA GLY A 55 0.75 -14.86 4.47
C GLY A 55 0.93 -13.84 5.60
N LEU A 56 0.99 -14.31 6.85
CA LEU A 56 1.21 -13.46 8.03
C LEU A 56 2.58 -12.77 7.98
N ALA A 57 3.64 -13.48 7.62
CA ALA A 57 4.98 -12.91 7.52
C ALA A 57 5.05 -11.79 6.46
N LEU A 58 4.46 -12.01 5.28
CA LEU A 58 4.36 -11.00 4.22
C LEU A 58 3.55 -9.78 4.65
N PHE A 59 2.43 -10.01 5.35
CA PHE A 59 1.56 -8.93 5.84
C PHE A 59 2.31 -8.05 6.84
N VAL A 60 2.95 -8.66 7.85
CA VAL A 60 3.73 -7.94 8.88
C VAL A 60 4.91 -7.21 8.26
N ALA A 61 5.69 -7.87 7.40
CA ALA A 61 6.82 -7.24 6.72
C ALA A 61 6.37 -6.06 5.85
N GLY A 62 5.28 -6.21 5.10
CA GLY A 62 4.70 -5.15 4.29
C GLY A 62 4.32 -3.92 5.11
N TRP A 63 3.67 -4.11 6.26
CA TRP A 63 3.33 -3.03 7.19
C TRP A 63 4.55 -2.38 7.82
N ILE A 64 5.58 -3.14 8.19
CA ILE A 64 6.85 -2.58 8.69
C ILE A 64 7.42 -1.61 7.66
N PHE A 65 7.47 -1.99 6.37
CA PHE A 65 7.91 -1.07 5.32
C PHE A 65 7.04 0.20 5.29
N GLN A 66 5.71 0.09 5.29
CA GLN A 66 4.83 1.28 5.29
C GLN A 66 5.13 2.23 6.47
N PHE A 67 5.19 1.69 7.69
CA PHE A 67 5.40 2.51 8.89
C PHE A 67 6.81 3.11 8.97
N VAL A 68 7.84 2.35 8.56
CA VAL A 68 9.20 2.89 8.45
C VAL A 68 9.24 4.04 7.45
N GLY A 69 8.65 3.88 6.27
CA GLY A 69 8.57 4.94 5.27
C GLY A 69 7.92 6.22 5.80
N HIS A 70 6.78 6.08 6.49
CA HIS A 70 6.09 7.18 7.14
C HIS A 70 6.89 7.81 8.29
N GLY A 71 7.69 7.03 9.02
CA GLY A 71 8.62 7.54 10.01
C GLY A 71 9.64 8.52 9.43
N PHE A 72 10.17 8.24 8.24
CA PHE A 72 11.04 9.15 7.50
C PHE A 72 10.30 10.35 6.88
N GLU A 73 9.06 10.16 6.43
CA GLU A 73 8.23 11.26 5.92
C GLU A 73 7.82 12.26 7.01
N GLY A 74 7.79 11.83 8.28
CA GLY A 74 7.35 12.64 9.41
C GLY A 74 5.83 12.89 9.43
N LYS A 75 5.07 12.19 8.57
CA LYS A 75 3.60 12.30 8.47
C LYS A 75 2.96 10.96 8.77
N PRO A 76 1.85 10.92 9.53
CA PRO A 76 1.14 9.68 9.78
C PRO A 76 0.52 9.15 8.47
N PRO A 77 0.33 7.83 8.37
CA PRO A 77 -0.42 7.22 7.26
C PRO A 77 -1.80 7.84 7.04
N GLU A 78 -2.11 8.15 5.78
CA GLU A 78 -3.36 8.86 5.42
C GLU A 78 -4.62 8.02 5.70
N PHE A 79 -4.51 6.69 5.73
CA PHE A 79 -5.65 5.82 6.01
C PHE A 79 -6.21 5.97 7.44
N PHE A 80 -5.44 6.56 8.37
CA PHE A 80 -5.96 6.92 9.69
C PHE A 80 -7.01 8.03 9.64
N ARG A 81 -6.98 8.85 8.59
CA ARG A 81 -7.99 9.90 8.36
C ARG A 81 -9.08 9.41 7.41
N ASP A 82 -8.71 8.58 6.44
CA ASP A 82 -9.62 8.09 5.41
C ASP A 82 -9.19 6.72 4.88
N TRP A 83 -9.94 5.68 5.27
CA TRP A 83 -9.67 4.28 4.91
C TRP A 83 -9.51 4.03 3.41
N ARG A 84 -10.09 4.90 2.54
CA ARG A 84 -9.96 4.80 1.08
C ARG A 84 -8.50 4.82 0.63
N PHE A 85 -7.61 5.45 1.40
CA PHE A 85 -6.18 5.48 1.10
C PHE A 85 -5.49 4.11 1.08
N LEU A 86 -6.05 3.08 1.72
CA LEU A 86 -5.58 1.70 1.57
C LEU A 86 -5.70 1.24 0.11
N PHE A 87 -6.82 1.56 -0.55
CA PHE A 87 -7.07 1.21 -1.95
C PHE A 87 -6.38 2.16 -2.92
N VAL A 88 -6.32 3.45 -2.59
CA VAL A 88 -5.60 4.45 -3.39
C VAL A 88 -4.11 4.11 -3.45
N GLY A 89 -3.49 3.68 -2.34
CA GLY A 89 -2.10 3.23 -2.31
C GLY A 89 -1.84 2.09 -3.31
N LEU A 90 -2.69 1.07 -3.34
CA LEU A 90 -2.58 -0.02 -4.33
C LEU A 90 -2.71 0.48 -5.78
N ARG A 91 -3.62 1.41 -6.04
CA ARG A 91 -3.79 2.01 -7.38
C ARG A 91 -2.61 2.90 -7.78
N TRP A 92 -2.06 3.65 -6.84
CA TRP A 92 -0.83 4.42 -7.04
C TRP A 92 0.35 3.50 -7.35
N TRP A 93 0.48 2.37 -6.66
CA TRP A 93 1.53 1.39 -6.95
C TRP A 93 1.42 0.86 -8.39
N VAL A 94 0.22 0.48 -8.84
CA VAL A 94 -0.01 0.07 -10.23
C VAL A 94 0.35 1.18 -11.23
N ALA A 95 -0.02 2.43 -10.94
CA ALA A 95 0.32 3.57 -11.79
C ALA A 95 1.83 3.80 -11.84
N LYS A 96 2.54 3.67 -10.71
CA LYS A 96 4.00 3.81 -10.62
C LYS A 96 4.73 2.76 -11.46
N ILE A 97 4.34 1.49 -11.36
CA ILE A 97 4.94 0.40 -12.17
C ILE A 97 4.71 0.61 -13.67
N ARG A 98 3.64 1.35 -14.04
CA ARG A 98 3.32 1.72 -15.42
C ARG A 98 3.95 3.06 -15.87
N GLY A 99 4.76 3.71 -15.03
CA GLY A 99 5.38 5.00 -15.34
C GLY A 99 4.39 6.18 -15.37
N ARG A 100 3.31 6.13 -14.59
CA ARG A 100 2.21 7.12 -14.59
C ARG A 100 1.99 7.79 -13.23
N ALA A 101 2.98 7.77 -12.32
CA ALA A 101 2.87 8.29 -10.95
C ALA A 101 4.20 8.82 -10.40
#